data_AF-A0A845W7P5-F1
#
_entry.id   AF-A0A845W7P5-F1
#
_cell.length_a   1.000
_cell.length_b   1.000
_cell.length_c   1.000
_cell.angle_alpha   90.00
_cell.angle_beta   90.00
_cell.angle_gamma   90.00
#
_symmetry.space_group_name_H-M   'P 1'
#
loop_
_entity.id
_entity.type
_entity.pdbx_description
1 polymer ?
#
loop_
_entity_poly.entity_id
_entity_poly.type
_entity_poly.pdbx_seq_one_letter_code
_entity_poly.pdbx_strand_id
1 'polypeptide(L)' 'MSSPPQDLLEKHHIIPRSIGGNDLDKNLELLHLHCHDIKHRSKIK' A
#
# COMPACT_ATOMS: atom_id res chain seq x y z
N MET A 1 16.61 -16.92 14.22
CA MET A 1 16.90 -15.71 13.42
C MET A 1 15.88 -15.68 12.30
N SER A 2 14.92 -14.77 12.43
CA SER A 2 13.80 -14.56 11.53
C SER A 2 14.31 -14.25 10.13
N SER A 3 14.02 -15.14 9.18
CA SER A 3 14.06 -14.74 7.77
C SER A 3 12.97 -13.69 7.61
N PRO A 4 13.26 -12.43 7.26
CA PRO A 4 12.18 -11.52 6.91
C PRO A 4 11.47 -12.16 5.71
N PRO A 5 10.15 -12.40 5.77
CA PRO A 5 9.42 -12.77 4.56
C PRO A 5 9.75 -11.67 3.56
N GLN A 6 10.18 -12.04 2.35
CA GLN A 6 10.56 -11.05 1.35
C GLN A 6 9.39 -10.07 1.19
N ASP A 7 9.49 -8.89 1.80
CA ASP A 7 8.46 -7.87 1.78
C ASP A 7 8.38 -7.38 0.34
N LEU A 8 7.46 -7.97 -0.41
CA LEU A 8 7.15 -7.55 -1.76
C LEU A 8 6.57 -6.14 -1.66
N LEU A 9 7.25 -5.21 -2.32
CA LEU A 9 6.83 -3.82 -2.43
C LEU A 9 5.83 -3.71 -3.58
N GLU A 10 4.67 -3.10 -3.31
CA GLU A 10 3.68 -2.76 -4.31
C GLU A 10 3.50 -1.25 -4.39
N LYS A 11 3.22 -0.76 -5.61
CA LYS A 11 2.90 0.65 -5.85
C LYS A 11 1.47 0.91 -5.40
N HIS A 12 1.32 1.75 -4.38
CA HIS A 12 0.04 2.18 -3.85
C HIS A 12 -0.25 3.62 -4.27
N HIS A 13 -1.45 3.87 -4.83
CA HIS A 13 -1.90 5.22 -5.12
C HIS A 13 -2.39 5.91 -3.84
N ILE A 14 -1.68 6.96 -3.41
CA ILE A 14 -2.03 7.79 -2.24
C ILE A 14 -3.45 8.35 -2.40
N ILE A 15 -3.72 8.93 -3.57
CA ILE A 15 -5.06 9.33 -4.01
C ILE A 15 -5.55 8.28 -5.01
N PRO A 16 -6.66 7.58 -4.74
CA PRO A 16 -7.18 6.59 -5.66
C PRO A 16 -7.62 7.25 -6.98
N ARG A 17 -7.38 6.56 -8.09
CA ARG A 17 -7.75 7.04 -9.43
C ARG A 17 -9.25 7.35 -9.55
N SER A 18 -10.09 6.66 -8.79
CA SER A 18 -11.54 6.87 -8.76
C SER A 18 -11.98 8.25 -8.27
N ILE A 19 -11.13 8.98 -7.53
CA ILE A 19 -11.44 10.35 -7.04
C ILE A 19 -10.55 11.43 -7.69
N GLY A 20 -9.87 11.10 -8.79
CA GLY A 20 -8.99 12.04 -9.50
C GLY A 20 -7.51 11.91 -9.14
N GLY A 21 -7.08 10.79 -8.55
CA GLY A 21 -5.66 10.49 -8.38
C GLY A 21 -4.94 10.31 -9.72
N ASN A 22 -3.74 10.87 -9.84
CA ASN A 22 -2.90 10.78 -11.04
C ASN A 22 -1.84 9.67 -10.91
N ASP A 23 -1.34 9.12 -12.02
CA ASP A 23 -0.32 8.06 -12.03
C ASP A 23 1.12 8.60 -11.93
N LEU A 24 1.28 9.84 -11.44
CA LEU A 24 2.58 10.43 -11.19
C LEU A 24 3.23 9.81 -9.96
N ASP A 25 4.56 9.68 -9.98
CA ASP A 25 5.37 9.18 -8.86
C ASP A 25 5.06 9.93 -7.54
N LYS A 26 4.74 11.23 -7.61
CA LYS A 26 4.31 12.04 -6.45
C LYS A 26 3.00 11.57 -5.79
N ASN A 27 2.17 10.81 -6.50
CA ASN A 27 0.92 10.22 -6.03
C ASN A 27 1.05 8.70 -5.80
N LEU A 28 2.24 8.13 -5.99
CA LEU A 28 2.53 6.71 -5.78
C LEU A 28 3.44 6.57 -4.57
N GLU A 29 3.03 5.80 -3.58
CA GLU A 29 3.89 5.36 -2.48
C GLU A 29 4.19 3.87 -2.63
N LEU A 30 5.37 3.45 -2.17
CA LEU A 30 5.71 2.03 -2.09
C LEU A 30 5.24 1.50 -0.74
N LEU A 31 4.31 0.56 -0.78
CA LEU A 31 3.77 -0.10 0.41
C LEU A 31 4.13 -1.57 0.38
N HIS A 32 4.54 -2.13 1.53
CA HIS A 32 4.71 -3.57 1.64
C HIS A 32 3.35 -4.27 1.53
N LEU A 33 3.26 -5.35 0.73
CA LEU A 33 2.03 -6.15 0.59
C LEU A 33 1.46 -6.60 1.95
N HIS A 34 2.34 -6.93 2.90
CA HIS A 34 1.98 -7.29 4.27
C HIS A 34 1.24 -6.16 5.02
N CYS A 35 1.57 -4.90 4.73
CA CYS A 35 0.96 -3.73 5.37
C CYS A 35 -0.43 -3.40 4.79
N HIS A 36 -0.71 -3.81 3.54
CA HIS A 36 -2.01 -3.63 2.91
C HIS A 36 -3.12 -4.39 3.66
N ASP A 37 -2.87 -5.65 4.04
CA ASP A 37 -3.85 -6.45 4.80
C ASP A 37 -4.13 -5.82 6.17
N ILE A 38 -3.08 -5.36 6.87
CA ILE A 38 -3.21 -4.69 8.17
C ILE A 38 -4.01 -3.38 8.05
N LYS A 39 -3.76 -2.58 7.01
CA LYS A 39 -4.47 -1.32 6.76
C LYS A 39 -5.93 -1.53 6.41
N HIS A 40 -6.26 -2.56 5.62
CA HIS A 40 -7.65 -2.88 5.29
C HIS A 40 -8.39 -3.60 6.42
N ARG A 41 -7.68 -4.26 7.33
CA ARG A 41 -8.27 -4.98 8.48
C ARG A 41 -8.73 -4.06 9.62
N SER A 42 -8.28 -2.82 9.68
CA SER A 42 -8.66 -1.88 10.74
C SER A 42 -9.86 -0.99 10.39
N LYS A 43 -10.96 -1.60 9.92
CA LYS A 43 -12.26 -0.92 9.76
C LYS A 43 -13.42 -1.72 10.35
N ILE A 44 -13.23 -2.26 11.55
CA ILE A 44 -14.34 -2.73 12.39
C ILE A 44 -14.12 -2.22 13.83
N LYS A 45 -14.63 -1.02 14.11
CA LYS A 45 -15.27 -0.69 15.38
C LYS A 45 -16.18 0.52 15.22
#